data_AF-A0A0G0H5S5-F1
#
_entry.id   AF-A0A0G0H5S5-F1
#
_cell.length_a   1.000
_cell.length_b   1.000
_cell.length_c   1.000
_cell.angle_alpha   90.00
_cell.angle_beta   90.00
_cell.angle_gamma   90.00
#
_symmetry.space_group_name_H-M   'P 1'
#
loop_
_entity.id
_entity.type
_entity.pdbx_description
1 polymer ?
#
loop_
_entity_poly.entity_id
_entity_poly.type
_entity_poly.pdbx_seq_one_letter_code
_entity_poly.pdbx_strand_id
1 'polypeptide(L)'
;MMALISTDILLVKHYFDPLQAGIYAGLSLVGKIIFFLTAPVGGVMFPLIVKKQAKNESYNNIFKMAVAIVFIPSVFISAFYFLYPDLSINFIIKNEMYRSESGLLGLFGVFITTYSLITLFVYYFLSIKKTNVYIPVLFAAISQLLLITFYHSSLLTVITISLLVELALLAVLVIYYIKIYGEHRELDRQVMIGTANEIGY
;
A
#
# COMPACT_ATOMS: atom_id res chain seq x y z
N MET A 1 7.64 -2.25 -6.76
CA MET A 1 6.17 -2.29 -6.62
C MET A 1 5.64 -3.67 -6.92
N MET A 2 5.57 -4.11 -8.19
CA MET A 2 4.96 -5.42 -8.53
C MET A 2 5.50 -6.61 -7.73
N ALA A 3 6.81 -6.64 -7.45
CA ALA A 3 7.43 -7.69 -6.65
C ALA A 3 6.78 -7.88 -5.26
N LEU A 4 6.30 -6.82 -4.61
CA LEU A 4 5.75 -6.90 -3.24
C LEU A 4 4.47 -7.75 -3.16
N ILE A 5 3.68 -7.81 -4.25
CA ILE A 5 2.40 -8.54 -4.31
C ILE A 5 2.42 -9.80 -5.19
N SER A 6 3.60 -10.17 -5.69
CA SER A 6 3.78 -11.33 -6.55
C SER A 6 4.88 -12.28 -6.09
N THR A 7 5.89 -11.79 -5.37
CA THR A 7 7.01 -12.63 -4.88
C THR A 7 6.51 -13.70 -3.92
N ASP A 8 5.59 -13.34 -3.02
CA ASP A 8 4.95 -14.28 -2.09
C ASP A 8 4.25 -15.42 -2.83
N ILE A 9 3.46 -15.12 -3.86
CA ILE A 9 2.78 -16.12 -4.70
C ILE A 9 3.79 -17.00 -5.45
N LEU A 10 4.85 -16.40 -6.00
CA LEU A 10 5.89 -17.14 -6.72
C LEU A 10 6.64 -18.11 -5.80
N LEU A 11 6.96 -17.67 -4.58
CA LEU A 11 7.61 -18.52 -3.58
C LEU A 11 6.67 -19.60 -3.04
N VAL A 12 5.39 -19.29 -2.83
CA VAL A 12 4.39 -20.30 -2.44
C VAL A 12 4.28 -21.37 -3.52
N LYS A 13 4.20 -20.98 -4.79
CA LYS A 13 4.18 -21.91 -5.93
C LYS A 13 5.45 -22.77 -6.02
N HIS A 14 6.58 -22.27 -5.52
CA HIS A 14 7.84 -23.00 -5.56
C HIS A 14 7.99 -24.00 -4.39
N TYR A 15 7.61 -23.60 -3.18
CA TYR A 15 7.86 -24.38 -1.95
C TYR A 15 6.70 -25.27 -1.50
N PHE A 16 5.45 -24.92 -1.84
CA PHE A 16 4.27 -25.63 -1.37
C PHE A 16 3.67 -26.51 -2.47
N ASP A 17 2.79 -27.43 -2.07
CA ASP A 17 2.09 -28.28 -3.02
C ASP A 17 1.17 -27.47 -3.96
N PRO A 18 0.87 -27.98 -5.17
CA PRO A 18 0.07 -27.26 -6.15
C PRO A 18 -1.33 -26.85 -5.67
N LEU A 19 -1.95 -27.62 -4.76
CA LEU A 19 -3.28 -27.30 -4.22
C LEU A 19 -3.19 -26.08 -3.30
N GLN A 20 -2.25 -26.07 -2.35
CA GLN A 20 -2.01 -24.94 -1.47
C GLN A 20 -1.62 -23.68 -2.25
N ALA A 21 -0.76 -23.81 -3.26
CA ALA A 21 -0.39 -22.69 -4.12
C ALA A 21 -1.58 -22.12 -4.91
N GLY A 22 -2.47 -22.99 -5.40
CA GLY A 22 -3.71 -22.58 -6.05
C GLY A 22 -4.64 -21.82 -5.10
N ILE A 23 -4.83 -22.32 -3.88
CA ILE A 23 -5.64 -21.69 -2.84
C ILE A 23 -5.09 -20.29 -2.51
N TYR A 24 -3.78 -20.20 -2.21
CA TYR A 24 -3.13 -18.93 -1.89
C TYR A 24 -3.23 -17.91 -3.03
N ALA A 25 -3.02 -18.35 -4.28
CA ALA A 25 -3.15 -17.49 -5.45
C ALA A 25 -4.58 -16.95 -5.64
N GLY A 26 -5.61 -17.78 -5.42
CA GLY A 26 -7.00 -17.34 -5.50
C GLY A 26 -7.39 -16.38 -4.37
N LEU A 27 -6.94 -16.62 -3.13
CA LEU A 27 -7.13 -15.67 -2.03
C LEU A 27 -6.44 -14.34 -2.31
N SER A 28 -5.22 -14.36 -2.84
CA SER A 28 -4.50 -13.16 -3.29
C SER A 28 -5.27 -12.42 -4.39
N LEU A 29 -5.86 -13.13 -5.34
CA LEU A 29 -6.67 -12.54 -6.41
C LEU A 29 -7.92 -11.84 -5.84
N VAL A 30 -8.62 -12.47 -4.89
CA VAL A 30 -9.77 -11.85 -4.22
C VAL A 30 -9.32 -10.60 -3.46
N GLY A 31 -8.23 -10.68 -2.69
CA GLY A 31 -7.67 -9.52 -2.00
C GLY A 31 -7.35 -8.35 -2.95
N LYS A 32 -6.79 -8.66 -4.14
CA LYS A 32 -6.42 -7.68 -5.17
C LYS A 32 -7.59 -6.87 -5.71
N ILE A 33 -8.86 -7.26 -5.47
CA ILE A 33 -10.02 -6.40 -5.76
C ILE A 33 -9.88 -5.03 -5.10
N ILE A 34 -9.35 -4.97 -3.87
CA ILE A 34 -9.08 -3.71 -3.17
C ILE A 34 -8.12 -2.83 -3.98
N PHE A 35 -7.04 -3.41 -4.48
CA PHE A 35 -6.07 -2.69 -5.32
C PHE A 35 -6.69 -2.21 -6.62
N PHE A 36 -7.44 -3.06 -7.34
CA PHE A 36 -8.07 -2.65 -8.59
C PHE A 36 -9.12 -1.55 -8.40
N LEU A 37 -9.85 -1.56 -7.28
CA LEU A 37 -10.80 -0.51 -6.93
C LEU A 37 -10.11 0.83 -6.67
N THR A 38 -8.93 0.82 -6.05
CA THR A 38 -8.25 2.02 -5.55
C THR A 38 -7.13 2.55 -6.47
N ALA A 39 -6.60 1.73 -7.37
CA ALA A 39 -5.53 2.10 -8.29
C ALA A 39 -5.80 3.36 -9.14
N PRO A 40 -7.02 3.63 -9.65
CA PRO A 40 -7.31 4.83 -10.44
C PRO A 40 -7.06 6.14 -9.67
N VAL A 41 -7.21 6.13 -8.34
CA VAL A 41 -7.00 7.31 -7.49
C VAL A 41 -5.57 7.85 -7.66
N GLY A 42 -4.58 6.96 -7.68
CA GLY A 42 -3.19 7.32 -7.92
C GLY A 42 -2.97 7.93 -9.30
N GLY A 43 -3.63 7.39 -10.32
CA GLY A 43 -3.56 7.87 -11.70
C GLY A 43 -4.12 9.29 -11.89
N VAL A 44 -5.14 9.67 -11.13
CA VAL A 44 -5.71 11.03 -11.14
C VAL A 44 -4.92 11.97 -10.22
N MET A 45 -4.54 11.51 -9.04
CA MET A 45 -3.78 12.29 -8.07
C MET A 45 -2.44 12.76 -8.65
N PHE A 46 -1.71 11.87 -9.32
CA PHE A 46 -0.37 12.15 -9.84
C PHE A 46 -0.30 13.41 -10.72
N PRO A 47 -1.03 13.52 -11.86
CA PRO A 47 -0.97 14.70 -12.73
C PRO A 47 -1.51 15.97 -12.06
N LEU A 48 -2.48 15.86 -11.15
CA LEU A 48 -3.00 17.00 -10.39
C LEU A 48 -1.93 17.61 -9.48
N ILE A 49 -1.18 16.77 -8.76
CA ILE A 49 -0.10 17.23 -7.89
C ILE A 49 1.05 17.78 -8.71
N VAL A 50 1.46 17.13 -9.81
CA VAL A 50 2.50 17.66 -10.72
C VAL A 50 2.13 19.07 -11.20
N LYS A 51 0.88 19.28 -11.63
CA LYS A 51 0.40 20.60 -12.10
C LYS A 51 0.45 21.66 -11.01
N LYS A 52 0.01 21.33 -9.79
CA LYS A 52 0.05 22.26 -8.65
C LYS A 52 1.47 22.55 -8.17
N GLN A 53 2.32 21.53 -8.11
CA GLN A 53 3.73 21.68 -7.77
C GLN A 53 4.43 22.62 -8.77
N ALA A 54 4.18 22.47 -10.07
CA ALA A 54 4.75 23.35 -11.09
C ALA A 54 4.33 24.83 -10.94
N LYS A 55 3.19 25.08 -10.28
CA LYS A 55 2.68 26.43 -9.99
C LYS A 55 3.00 26.93 -8.57
N ASN A 56 3.76 26.16 -7.77
CA ASN A 56 3.97 26.42 -6.34
C ASN A 56 2.65 26.58 -5.55
N GLU A 57 1.58 25.90 -5.98
CA GLU A 57 0.29 25.89 -5.28
C GLU A 57 0.23 24.76 -4.26
N SER A 58 -0.53 24.95 -3.18
CA SER A 58 -0.78 23.89 -2.20
C SER A 58 -1.50 22.69 -2.82
N TYR A 59 -0.85 21.53 -2.75
CA TYR A 59 -1.34 20.22 -3.21
C TYR A 59 -1.63 19.23 -2.06
N ASN A 60 -1.42 19.65 -0.81
CA ASN A 60 -1.52 18.78 0.36
C ASN A 60 -2.94 18.22 0.57
N ASN A 61 -3.98 19.01 0.28
CA ASN A 61 -5.36 18.56 0.40
C ASN A 61 -5.70 17.47 -0.63
N ILE A 62 -5.12 17.53 -1.83
CA ILE A 62 -5.32 16.51 -2.87
C ILE A 62 -4.79 15.17 -2.38
N PHE A 63 -3.58 15.16 -1.81
CA PHE A 63 -3.01 13.94 -1.26
C PHE A 63 -3.81 13.37 -0.09
N LYS A 64 -4.23 14.22 0.87
CA LYS A 64 -5.06 13.78 2.01
C LYS A 64 -6.40 13.19 1.57
N MET A 65 -7.06 13.81 0.59
CA MET A 65 -8.29 13.27 0.02
C MET A 65 -8.05 11.94 -0.70
N ALA A 66 -6.97 11.83 -1.48
CA ALA A 66 -6.60 10.59 -2.14
C ALA A 66 -6.35 9.46 -1.13
N VAL A 67 -5.63 9.74 -0.03
CA VAL A 67 -5.42 8.78 1.06
C VAL A 67 -6.75 8.35 1.68
N ALA A 68 -7.67 9.28 1.96
CA ALA A 68 -8.98 8.93 2.50
C ALA A 68 -9.81 8.06 1.53
N ILE A 69 -9.82 8.41 0.25
CA ILE A 69 -10.54 7.66 -0.81
C ILE A 69 -9.96 6.26 -0.99
N VAL A 70 -8.66 6.06 -0.78
CA VAL A 70 -8.06 4.71 -0.81
C VAL A 70 -8.32 3.97 0.50
N PHE A 71 -8.06 4.61 1.64
CA PHE A 71 -8.06 3.96 2.95
C PHE A 71 -9.45 3.49 3.38
N ILE A 72 -10.45 4.36 3.31
CA ILE A 72 -11.80 4.08 3.83
C ILE A 72 -12.44 2.85 3.16
N PRO A 73 -12.56 2.78 1.82
CA PRO A 73 -13.15 1.61 1.18
C PRO A 73 -12.29 0.35 1.35
N SER A 74 -10.95 0.49 1.36
CA SER A 74 -10.05 -0.66 1.55
C SER A 74 -10.21 -1.31 2.93
N VAL A 75 -10.32 -0.48 3.98
CA VAL A 75 -10.59 -0.95 5.34
C VAL A 75 -11.98 -1.58 5.44
N PHE A 76 -12.99 -0.98 4.80
CA PHE A 76 -14.34 -1.54 4.80
C PHE A 76 -14.39 -2.93 4.13
N ILE A 77 -13.75 -3.09 2.97
CA ILE A 77 -13.66 -4.38 2.28
C ILE A 77 -12.86 -5.39 3.10
N SER A 78 -11.73 -4.96 3.68
CA SER A 78 -10.92 -5.84 4.54
C SER A 78 -11.67 -6.31 5.78
N ALA A 79 -12.42 -5.42 6.43
CA ALA A 79 -13.28 -5.76 7.56
C ALA A 79 -14.37 -6.76 7.14
N PHE A 80 -14.96 -6.57 5.95
CA PHE A 80 -15.91 -7.52 5.39
C PHE A 80 -15.28 -8.91 5.16
N TYR A 81 -14.04 -8.97 4.70
CA TYR A 81 -13.31 -10.24 4.56
C TYR A 81 -13.03 -10.94 5.89
N PHE A 82 -12.83 -10.21 7.00
CA PHE A 82 -12.73 -10.81 8.33
C PHE A 82 -14.06 -11.33 8.86
N LEU A 83 -15.15 -10.58 8.63
CA LEU A 83 -16.48 -10.94 9.15
C LEU A 83 -17.14 -12.07 8.35
N TYR A 84 -16.95 -12.07 7.02
CA TYR A 84 -17.63 -12.98 6.10
C TYR A 84 -16.67 -13.57 5.04
N PRO A 85 -15.61 -14.30 5.44
CA PRO A 85 -14.61 -14.84 4.51
C PRO A 85 -15.21 -15.86 3.53
N ASP A 86 -15.98 -16.84 4.02
CA ASP A 86 -16.63 -17.88 3.19
C ASP A 86 -17.57 -17.27 2.15
N LEU A 87 -18.36 -16.27 2.53
CA LEU A 87 -19.29 -15.60 1.63
C LEU A 87 -18.55 -14.85 0.51
N SER A 88 -17.47 -14.15 0.87
CA SER A 88 -16.64 -13.40 -0.07
C SER A 88 -16.01 -14.33 -1.13
N ILE A 89 -15.44 -15.45 -0.69
CA ILE A 89 -14.83 -16.46 -1.58
C ILE A 89 -15.88 -17.11 -2.47
N ASN A 90 -17.01 -17.53 -1.88
CA ASN A 90 -18.08 -18.19 -2.63
C ASN A 90 -18.73 -17.26 -3.65
N PHE A 91 -18.84 -15.97 -3.36
CA PHE A 91 -19.39 -15.01 -4.32
C PHE A 91 -18.49 -14.83 -5.55
N ILE A 92 -17.16 -14.80 -5.35
CA ILE A 92 -16.20 -14.46 -6.40
C ILE A 92 -15.70 -15.70 -7.16
N ILE A 93 -15.30 -16.75 -6.44
CA ILE A 93 -14.66 -17.94 -7.02
C ILE A 93 -15.65 -19.11 -7.18
N LYS A 94 -16.69 -19.19 -6.33
CA LYS A 94 -17.69 -20.28 -6.32
C LYS A 94 -17.08 -21.69 -6.27
N ASN A 95 -16.06 -21.87 -5.44
CA ASN A 95 -15.38 -23.16 -5.33
C ASN A 95 -15.07 -23.50 -3.87
N GLU A 96 -15.56 -24.66 -3.42
CA GLU A 96 -15.43 -25.11 -2.03
C GLU A 96 -13.99 -25.46 -1.63
N MET A 97 -13.08 -25.69 -2.59
CA MET A 97 -11.67 -25.97 -2.32
C MET A 97 -10.95 -24.84 -1.56
N TYR A 98 -11.47 -23.61 -1.63
CA TYR A 98 -10.88 -22.44 -0.96
C TYR A 98 -11.34 -22.30 0.51
N ARG A 99 -12.28 -23.12 0.97
CA ARG A 99 -12.86 -23.02 2.30
C ARG A 99 -11.90 -23.44 3.42
N SER A 100 -10.95 -24.33 3.12
CA SER A 100 -9.96 -24.81 4.10
C SER A 100 -9.08 -23.68 4.66
N GLU A 101 -8.81 -22.65 3.86
CA GLU A 101 -7.93 -21.52 4.21
C GLU A 101 -8.65 -20.17 4.14
N SER A 102 -9.99 -20.16 4.21
CA SER A 102 -10.78 -18.94 4.05
C SER A 102 -10.45 -17.86 5.11
N GLY A 103 -9.99 -18.29 6.29
CA GLY A 103 -9.53 -17.41 7.36
C GLY A 103 -8.34 -16.51 6.98
N LEU A 104 -7.55 -16.88 5.97
CA LEU A 104 -6.45 -16.05 5.48
C LEU A 104 -6.93 -14.84 4.66
N LEU A 105 -8.19 -14.83 4.20
CA LEU A 105 -8.70 -13.76 3.35
C LEU A 105 -8.68 -12.39 4.03
N GLY A 106 -9.00 -12.33 5.32
CA GLY A 106 -8.91 -11.09 6.10
C GLY A 106 -7.50 -10.50 6.08
N LEU A 107 -6.48 -11.34 6.27
CA LEU A 107 -5.07 -10.94 6.19
C LEU A 107 -4.70 -10.46 4.79
N PHE A 108 -5.19 -11.11 3.73
CA PHE A 108 -5.03 -10.61 2.36
C PHE A 108 -5.68 -9.25 2.14
N GLY A 109 -6.83 -8.99 2.76
CA GLY A 109 -7.46 -7.68 2.76
C GLY A 109 -6.54 -6.60 3.32
N VAL A 110 -5.97 -6.83 4.51
CA VAL A 110 -5.05 -5.88 5.16
C VAL A 110 -3.76 -5.73 4.36
N PHE A 111 -3.21 -6.84 3.86
CA PHE A 111 -2.01 -6.84 3.02
C PHE A 111 -2.21 -5.96 1.77
N ILE A 112 -3.26 -6.23 0.99
CA ILE A 112 -3.51 -5.44 -0.22
C ILE A 112 -3.92 -3.99 0.09
N THR A 113 -4.62 -3.74 1.20
CA THR A 113 -4.88 -2.37 1.68
C THR A 113 -3.58 -1.61 1.92
N THR A 114 -2.62 -2.26 2.58
CA THR A 114 -1.30 -1.69 2.88
C THR A 114 -0.54 -1.41 1.57
N TYR A 115 -0.50 -2.38 0.66
CA TYR A 115 0.07 -2.21 -0.68
C TYR A 115 -0.54 -1.04 -1.47
N SER A 116 -1.87 -0.89 -1.45
CA SER A 116 -2.57 0.22 -2.12
C SER A 116 -2.15 1.57 -1.57
N LEU A 117 -1.99 1.69 -0.25
CA LEU A 117 -1.47 2.90 0.37
C LEU A 117 -0.02 3.15 -0.03
N ILE A 118 0.86 2.15 0.07
CA ILE A 118 2.28 2.27 -0.35
C ILE A 118 2.36 2.77 -1.79
N THR A 119 1.56 2.20 -2.69
CA THR A 119 1.50 2.61 -4.10
C THR A 119 1.09 4.07 -4.24
N LEU A 120 0.06 4.50 -3.50
CA LEU A 120 -0.37 5.89 -3.48
C LEU A 120 0.73 6.84 -2.97
N PHE A 121 1.42 6.49 -1.87
CA PHE A 121 2.54 7.27 -1.34
C PHE A 121 3.69 7.36 -2.35
N VAL A 122 4.05 6.27 -3.01
CA VAL A 122 5.09 6.27 -4.05
C VAL A 122 4.70 7.19 -5.20
N TYR A 123 3.46 7.13 -5.69
CA TYR A 123 2.98 8.08 -6.71
C TYR A 123 3.01 9.52 -6.24
N TYR A 124 2.64 9.79 -4.99
CA TYR A 124 2.77 11.12 -4.41
C TYR A 124 4.22 11.61 -4.42
N PHE A 125 5.18 10.83 -3.91
CA PHE A 125 6.58 11.25 -3.87
C PHE A 125 7.17 11.48 -5.26
N LEU A 126 6.83 10.62 -6.23
CA LEU A 126 7.22 10.80 -7.63
C LEU A 126 6.60 12.08 -8.22
N SER A 127 5.34 12.38 -7.90
CA SER A 127 4.66 13.59 -8.38
C SER A 127 5.32 14.89 -7.90
N ILE A 128 6.06 14.84 -6.78
CA ILE A 128 6.83 15.96 -6.24
C ILE A 128 8.35 15.86 -6.52
N LYS A 129 8.76 14.99 -7.47
CA LYS A 129 10.16 14.75 -7.86
C LYS A 129 11.07 14.16 -6.77
N LYS A 130 10.50 13.58 -5.70
CA LYS A 130 11.25 12.87 -4.65
C LYS A 130 11.41 11.40 -5.04
N THR A 131 12.37 11.12 -5.92
CA THR A 131 12.58 9.78 -6.49
C THR A 131 13.27 8.79 -5.55
N ASN A 132 13.98 9.27 -4.51
CA ASN A 132 14.75 8.45 -3.56
C ASN A 132 13.92 7.39 -2.80
N VAL A 133 12.59 7.42 -2.90
CA VAL A 133 11.69 6.40 -2.33
C VAL A 133 11.87 5.01 -2.94
N TYR A 134 12.59 4.88 -4.06
CA TYR A 134 12.95 3.56 -4.58
C TYR A 134 13.83 2.76 -3.61
N ILE A 135 14.64 3.42 -2.77
CA ILE A 135 15.58 2.78 -1.84
C ILE A 135 14.82 1.94 -0.79
N PRO A 136 13.90 2.50 0.02
CA PRO A 136 13.14 1.70 0.98
C PRO A 136 12.25 0.65 0.31
N VAL A 137 11.70 0.94 -0.88
CA VAL A 137 10.89 -0.04 -1.64
C VAL A 137 11.72 -1.24 -2.09
N LEU A 138 12.94 -1.00 -2.59
CA LEU A 138 13.85 -2.06 -3.01
C LEU A 138 14.30 -2.89 -1.80
N PHE A 139 14.64 -2.23 -0.69
CA PHE A 139 14.99 -2.91 0.55
C PHE A 139 13.86 -3.80 1.07
N ALA A 140 12.61 -3.31 1.05
CA ALA A 140 11.45 -4.10 1.42
C ALA A 140 11.25 -5.32 0.52
N ALA A 141 11.36 -5.16 -0.80
CA ALA A 141 11.22 -6.27 -1.75
C ALA A 141 12.28 -7.36 -1.53
N ILE A 142 13.54 -6.98 -1.32
CA ILE A 142 14.63 -7.92 -1.00
C ILE A 142 14.39 -8.58 0.36
N SER A 143 13.94 -7.81 1.36
CA SER A 143 13.67 -8.33 2.70
C SER A 143 12.53 -9.36 2.68
N GLN A 144 11.44 -9.09 1.95
CA GLN A 144 10.33 -10.03 1.78
C GLN A 144 10.79 -11.32 1.10
N LEU A 145 11.57 -11.21 0.02
CA LEU A 145 12.16 -12.35 -0.67
C LEU A 145 12.99 -13.21 0.30
N LEU A 146 13.96 -12.61 0.99
CA LEU A 146 14.85 -13.32 1.90
C LEU A 146 14.09 -13.95 3.08
N LEU A 147 13.20 -13.18 3.73
CA LEU A 147 12.45 -13.66 4.89
C LEU A 147 11.57 -14.86 4.52
N ILE A 148 10.87 -14.84 3.39
CA ILE A 148 10.05 -15.98 2.97
C ILE A 148 10.95 -17.17 2.57
N THR A 149 12.08 -16.95 1.90
CA THR A 149 13.02 -18.02 1.58
C THR A 149 13.53 -18.75 2.82
N PHE A 150 13.80 -18.05 3.92
CA PHE A 150 14.24 -18.69 5.18
C PHE A 150 13.09 -19.16 6.07
N TYR A 151 11.90 -18.55 5.98
CA TYR A 151 10.75 -18.81 6.83
C TYR A 151 9.46 -18.98 6.01
N HIS A 152 9.11 -20.22 5.68
CA HIS A 152 7.90 -20.56 4.90
C HIS A 152 7.20 -21.82 5.43
N SER A 153 7.11 -21.98 6.75
CA SER A 153 6.53 -23.19 7.36
C SER A 153 5.03 -23.39 7.09
N SER A 154 4.29 -22.32 6.76
CA SER A 154 2.85 -22.36 6.45
C SER A 154 2.43 -21.18 5.58
N LEU A 155 1.27 -21.27 4.93
CA LEU A 155 0.69 -20.15 4.17
C LEU A 155 0.47 -18.90 5.05
N LEU A 156 0.06 -19.11 6.31
CA LEU A 156 -0.11 -18.04 7.31
C LEU A 156 1.21 -17.31 7.58
N THR A 157 2.33 -18.05 7.68
CA THR A 157 3.66 -17.47 7.87
C THR A 157 4.05 -16.60 6.69
N VAL A 158 3.81 -17.06 5.46
CA VAL A 158 4.16 -16.32 4.23
C VAL A 158 3.41 -14.98 4.14
N ILE A 159 2.10 -15.01 4.36
CA ILE A 159 1.29 -13.78 4.29
C ILE A 159 1.62 -12.81 5.42
N THR A 160 1.90 -13.34 6.61
CA THR A 160 2.27 -12.51 7.77
C THR A 160 3.61 -11.82 7.54
N ILE A 161 4.61 -12.52 7.00
CA ILE A 161 5.90 -11.91 6.61
C ILE A 161 5.67 -10.79 5.57
N SER A 162 4.88 -11.08 4.53
CA SER A 162 4.59 -10.11 3.47
C SER A 162 3.89 -8.86 4.03
N LEU A 163 2.88 -9.06 4.88
CA LEU A 163 2.17 -7.99 5.56
C LEU A 163 3.09 -7.16 6.48
N LEU A 164 3.94 -7.81 7.28
CA LEU A 164 4.84 -7.09 8.20
C LEU A 164 5.87 -6.25 7.44
N VAL A 165 6.42 -6.78 6.34
CA VAL A 165 7.35 -6.02 5.49
C VAL A 165 6.67 -4.81 4.87
N GLU A 166 5.44 -4.97 4.37
CA GLU A 166 4.68 -3.85 3.82
C GLU A 166 4.28 -2.83 4.89
N LEU A 167 3.85 -3.26 6.08
CA LEU A 167 3.54 -2.34 7.19
C LEU A 167 4.77 -1.54 7.61
N ALA A 168 5.94 -2.18 7.68
CA ALA A 168 7.21 -1.50 7.96
C ALA A 168 7.55 -0.48 6.86
N LEU A 169 7.38 -0.86 5.59
CA LEU A 169 7.59 0.05 4.46
C LEU A 169 6.62 1.23 4.51
N LEU A 170 5.33 1.00 4.76
CA LEU A 170 4.33 2.05 4.88
C LEU A 170 4.68 3.01 6.01
N ALA A 171 5.11 2.50 7.18
CA ALA A 171 5.56 3.32 8.29
C ALA A 171 6.73 4.23 7.90
N VAL A 172 7.74 3.68 7.20
CA VAL A 172 8.88 4.46 6.69
C VAL A 172 8.41 5.57 5.73
N LEU A 173 7.50 5.26 4.81
CA LEU A 173 6.95 6.25 3.87
C LEU A 173 6.12 7.33 4.56
N VAL A 174 5.33 6.97 5.59
CA VAL A 174 4.57 7.93 6.40
C VAL A 174 5.50 8.84 7.19
N ILE A 175 6.55 8.31 7.82
CA ILE A 175 7.56 9.10 8.53
C ILE A 175 8.25 10.06 7.57
N TYR A 176 8.64 9.58 6.38
CA TYR A 176 9.26 10.41 5.35
C TYR A 176 8.32 11.51 4.85
N TYR A 177 7.02 11.21 4.69
CA TYR A 177 6.00 12.20 4.35
C TYR A 177 5.88 13.29 5.43
N ILE A 178 5.80 12.90 6.71
CA ILE A 178 5.70 13.86 7.82
C ILE A 178 6.91 14.79 7.85
N LYS A 179 8.12 14.26 7.61
CA LYS A 179 9.35 15.06 7.53
C LYS A 179 9.29 16.10 6.41
N ILE A 180 8.92 15.70 5.19
CA ILE A 180 8.80 16.61 4.04
C ILE A 180 7.70 17.66 4.27
N TYR A 181 6.57 17.26 4.85
CA TYR A 181 5.47 18.17 5.15
C TYR A 181 5.85 19.21 6.22
N GLY A 182 6.65 18.81 7.21
CA GLY A 182 7.21 19.71 8.22
C GLY A 182 8.11 20.78 7.62
N GLU A 183 9.05 20.38 6.77
CA GLU A 183 9.99 21.30 6.09
C GLU A 183 9.26 22.37 5.26
N HIS A 184 8.22 22.00 4.50
CA HIS A 184 7.43 22.96 3.73
C HIS A 184 6.66 23.97 4.60
N ARG A 185 6.11 23.53 5.74
CA ARG A 185 5.36 24.41 6.64
C ARG A 185 6.26 25.41 7.37
N GLU A 186 7.48 25.02 7.69
CA GLU A 186 8.47 25.92 8.31
C GLU A 186 8.94 27.01 7.34
N LEU A 187 9.19 26.66 6.08
CA LEU A 187 9.55 27.61 5.03
C LEU A 187 8.45 28.65 4.80
N ASP A 188 7.19 28.22 4.66
CA ASP A 188 6.04 29.13 4.50
C ASP A 188 5.91 30.07 5.71
N ARG A 189 6.15 29.56 6.93
CA ARG A 189 6.10 30.37 8.17
C ARG A 189 7.23 31.40 8.21
N GLN A 190 8.46 31.05 7.80
CA GLN A 190 9.58 31.98 7.76
C GLN A 190 9.38 33.09 6.74
N VAL A 191 8.84 32.77 5.55
CA VAL A 191 8.51 33.78 4.52
C VAL A 191 7.45 34.74 5.02
N MET A 192 6.40 34.25 5.69
CA MET A 192 5.34 35.10 6.25
C MET A 192 5.82 36.00 7.39
N ILE A 193 6.77 35.53 8.22
CA ILE A 193 7.36 36.35 9.29
C ILE A 193 8.33 37.39 8.69
N GLY A 194 9.12 37.01 7.67
CA GLY A 194 10.02 37.92 6.97
C GLY A 194 9.28 39.06 6.27
N THR A 195 8.19 38.74 5.56
CA THR A 195 7.34 39.78 4.95
C THR A 195 6.68 40.64 6.01
N ALA A 196 6.17 40.08 7.12
CA ALA A 196 5.62 40.88 8.21
C ALA A 196 6.63 41.90 8.79
N ASN A 197 7.90 41.52 8.93
CA ASN A 197 8.97 42.41 9.40
C ASN A 197 9.38 43.48 8.38
N GLU A 198 9.32 43.20 7.07
CA GLU A 198 9.60 44.20 6.03
C GLU A 198 8.49 45.25 5.88
N ILE A 199 7.25 44.94 6.28
CA ILE A 199 6.09 45.84 6.16
C ILE A 199 5.95 46.76 7.41
N GLY A 200 6.86 46.68 8.38
CA GLY A 200 6.97 47.65 9.47
C GLY A 200 5.76 47.70 10.42
N TYR A 201 5.46 46.58 11.08
CA TYR A 201 4.63 46.54 12.28
C TYR A 201 5.48 46.20 13.52
#